data_AF-A0A314KMZ8-F1
#
_entry.id   AF-A0A314KMZ8-F1
#
_cell.length_a   1.000
_cell.length_b   1.000
_cell.length_c   1.000
_cell.angle_alpha   90.00
_cell.angle_beta   90.00
_cell.angle_gamma   90.00
#
_symmetry.space_group_name_H-M   'P 1'
#
loop_
_entity.id
_entity.type
_entity.pdbx_description
1 polymer ?
#
loop_
_entity_poly.entity_id
_entity_poly.type
_entity_poly.pdbx_seq_one_letter_code
_entity_poly.pdbx_strand_id
1 'polypeptide(L)' 'MLEILLGCKNTGCTFLVGGRNVNGTFKVLEDFDIPAELKDMFVPIPVEKFRVDISSTEIRKSQGLL' A
#
# COMPACT_ATOMS: atom_id res chain seq x y z
N MET A 1 -2.72 -8.54 15.69
CA MET A 1 -2.77 -7.93 14.34
C MET A 1 -4.06 -8.30 13.62
N LEU A 2 -4.35 -9.59 13.41
CA LEU A 2 -5.60 -10.06 12.79
C LEU A 2 -6.86 -9.52 13.50
N GLU A 3 -6.93 -9.60 14.83
CA GLU A 3 -8.05 -9.09 15.62
C GLU A 3 -8.29 -7.58 15.43
N ILE A 4 -7.22 -6.79 15.35
CA ILE A 4 -7.30 -5.34 15.12
C ILE A 4 -7.86 -5.05 13.72
N LEU A 5 -7.39 -5.78 12.71
CA LEU A 5 -7.85 -5.64 11.33
C LEU A 5 -9.30 -6.09 11.17
N LEU A 6 -9.72 -7.14 11.88
CA LEU A 6 -11.13 -7.53 11.98
C LEU A 6 -11.97 -6.44 12.64
N GLY A 7 -11.45 -5.79 13.69
CA GLY A 7 -12.07 -4.61 14.28
C GLY A 7 -12.30 -3.49 13.27
N CYS A 8 -11.30 -3.16 12.45
CA CYS A 8 -11.43 -2.19 11.36
C CYS A 8 -12.42 -2.65 10.29
N LYS A 9 -12.40 -3.92 9.91
CA LYS A 9 -13.35 -4.49 8.94
C LYS A 9 -14.78 -4.33 9.42
N ASN A 10 -15.03 -4.54 10.71
CA ASN A 10 -16.35 -4.41 11.32
C ASN A 10 -16.88 -2.97 11.34
N THR A 11 -16.04 -1.96 11.12
CA THR A 11 -16.48 -0.56 10.93
C THR A 11 -16.84 -0.24 9.48
N GLY A 12 -16.74 -1.22 8.56
CA GLY A 12 -16.89 -1.00 7.12
C GLY A 12 -15.65 -0.40 6.46
N CYS A 13 -14.48 -0.49 7.11
CA CYS A 13 -13.23 0.03 6.56
C CYS A 13 -12.81 -0.74 5.31
N THR A 14 -12.20 -0.05 4.35
CA THR A 14 -11.55 -0.64 3.17
C THR A 14 -10.21 0.05 2.97
N PHE A 15 -9.18 -0.74 2.65
CA PHE A 15 -7.84 -0.26 2.38
C PHE A 15 -7.57 -0.29 0.87
N LEU A 16 -7.25 0.87 0.31
CA LEU A 16 -6.69 0.96 -1.04
C LEU A 16 -5.18 0.77 -0.95
N VAL A 17 -4.64 -0.21 -1.68
CA VAL A 17 -3.23 -0.60 -1.57
C VAL A 17 -2.50 -0.32 -2.87
N GLY A 18 -1.69 0.74 -2.87
CA GLY A 18 -0.76 1.02 -3.95
C GLY A 18 0.56 0.25 -3.77
N GLY A 19 1.12 -0.21 -4.88
CA GLY A 19 2.41 -0.89 -4.87
C GLY A 19 3.55 0.04 -4.43
N ARG A 20 4.62 -0.53 -3.85
CA ARG A 20 5.78 0.21 -3.34
C ARG A 20 7.08 -0.50 -3.64
N ASN A 21 8.13 0.27 -3.94
CA ASN A 21 9.48 -0.25 -4.01
C ASN A 21 10.03 -0.50 -2.59
N VAL A 22 10.38 -1.75 -2.30
CA VAL A 22 11.01 -2.21 -1.06
C VAL A 22 12.31 -2.91 -1.43
N ASN A 23 13.45 -2.35 -1.01
CA ASN A 23 14.79 -2.89 -1.26
C ASN A 23 15.07 -3.22 -2.75
N GLY A 24 14.60 -2.36 -3.66
CA GLY A 24 14.80 -2.53 -5.11
C GLY A 24 13.76 -3.42 -5.79
N THR A 25 12.85 -4.04 -5.04
CA THR A 25 11.76 -4.85 -5.59
C THR A 25 10.44 -4.11 -5.45
N PHE A 26 9.74 -3.92 -6.58
CA PHE A 26 8.39 -3.37 -6.54
C PHE A 26 7.41 -4.44 -6.06
N LYS A 27 6.70 -4.16 -4.97
CA LYS A 27 5.74 -5.08 -4.34
C LYS A 27 4.32 -4.56 -4.52
N VAL A 28 3.40 -5.45 -4.89
CA VAL A 28 1.95 -5.21 -5.02
C VAL A 28 1.16 -6.06 -4.04
N LEU A 29 -0.15 -5.81 -3.91
CA LEU A 29 -1.01 -6.53 -2.95
C LEU A 29 -0.96 -8.05 -3.18
N GLU A 30 -0.89 -8.46 -4.44
CA GLU A 30 -0.89 -9.85 -4.88
C GLU A 30 0.39 -10.61 -4.48
N ASP A 31 1.45 -9.90 -4.10
CA ASP A 31 2.69 -10.52 -3.60
C ASP A 31 2.58 -11.00 -2.14
N PHE A 32 1.48 -10.69 -1.46
CA PHE A 32 1.27 -11.00 -0.04
C PHE A 32 0.22 -12.10 0.14
N ASP A 33 0.51 -13.05 1.03
CA ASP A 33 -0.46 -14.05 1.46
C ASP A 33 -1.34 -13.46 2.57
N ILE A 34 -2.54 -13.00 2.19
CA ILE A 34 -3.50 -12.36 3.08
C ILE A 34 -4.53 -13.39 3.55
N PRO A 35 -4.80 -13.48 4.86
CA PRO A 35 -5.88 -14.33 5.38
C PRO A 35 -7.21 -14.07 4.68
N ALA A 36 -7.92 -15.14 4.32
CA ALA A 36 -9.17 -15.06 3.57
C ALA A 36 -10.21 -14.12 4.21
N GLU A 37 -10.26 -14.10 5.54
CA GLU A 37 -11.15 -13.27 6.35
C GLU A 37 -10.92 -11.76 6.19
N LEU A 38 -9.75 -11.36 5.72
CA LEU A 38 -9.36 -9.96 5.51
C LEU A 38 -9.27 -9.57 4.03
N LYS A 39 -9.29 -10.55 3.12
CA LYS A 39 -8.91 -10.34 1.71
C LYS A 39 -9.82 -9.34 0.97
N ASP A 40 -11.11 -9.36 1.30
CA ASP A 40 -12.13 -8.44 0.79
C ASP A 40 -11.99 -6.99 1.31
N MET A 41 -11.20 -6.78 2.36
CA MET A 41 -10.93 -5.44 2.91
C MET A 41 -9.87 -4.69 2.10
N PHE A 42 -9.10 -5.37 1.25
CA PHE A 42 -8.01 -4.77 0.48
C PHE A 42 -8.34 -4.68 -1.00
N VAL A 43 -8.19 -3.50 -1.56
CA VAL A 43 -8.39 -3.23 -2.99
C VAL A 43 -7.07 -2.77 -3.59
N PRO A 44 -6.50 -3.49 -4.57
CA PRO A 44 -5.25 -3.10 -5.19
C PRO A 44 -5.46 -1.87 -6.09
N ILE A 45 -4.50 -0.95 -6.07
CA ILE A 45 -4.43 0.13 -7.05
C ILE A 45 -3.49 -0.32 -8.18
N PRO A 46 -3.93 -0.31 -9.45
CA PRO A 46 -3.10 -0.73 -10.57
C PRO A 46 -1.77 0.04 -10.64
N VAL A 47 -0.69 -0.67 -10.97
CA VAL A 47 0.67 -0.13 -11.00
C VAL A 47 0.77 1.05 -11.96
N GLU A 48 0.16 0.94 -13.13
CA GLU A 48 0.10 1.98 -14.14
C GLU A 48 -0.62 3.27 -13.68
N LYS A 49 -1.43 3.20 -12.62
CA LYS A 49 -2.14 4.36 -12.05
C LYS A 49 -1.44 4.99 -10.84
N PHE A 50 -0.56 4.25 -10.16
CA PHE A 50 -0.02 4.67 -8.87
C PHE A 50 1.49 4.56 -8.73
N ARG A 51 2.20 3.95 -9.70
CA ARG A 51 3.65 3.85 -9.63
C ARG A 51 4.29 5.22 -9.75
N VAL A 52 4.87 5.66 -8.63
CA VAL A 52 5.65 6.89 -8.51
C VAL A 52 7.01 6.49 -7.96
N ASP A 53 8.01 6.42 -8.85
CA ASP A 53 9.39 6.05 -8.51
C ASP A 53 10.17 7.24 -7.92
N ILE A 54 9.53 8.04 -7.06
CA ILE A 54 10.18 9.17 -6.36
C ILE A 54 9.60 9.32 -4.94
N SER A 55 10.47 9.45 -3.94
CA SER A 55 10.07 9.69 -2.55
C SER A 55 9.82 11.17 -2.26
N SER A 56 9.02 11.48 -1.22
CA SER A 56 8.84 12.87 -0.78
C SER A 56 10.16 13.53 -0.35
N THR A 57 11.12 12.75 0.13
CA THR A 57 12.47 13.24 0.48
C THR A 57 13.21 13.67 -0.78
N GLU A 58 13.17 12.85 -1.84
CA GLU A 58 13.76 13.21 -3.14
C GLU A 58 13.05 14.41 -3.77
N ILE A 59 11.72 14.50 -3.68
CA ILE A 59 10.95 15.67 -4.14
C ILE A 59 11.45 16.93 -3.42
N ARG A 60 11.52 16.93 -2.09
CA ARG A 60 11.99 18.09 -1.32
C ARG A 60 13.42 18.46 -1.68
N LYS A 61 14.32 17.48 -1.83
CA LYS A 61 15.70 17.71 -2.27
C LYS A 61 15.76 18.33 -3.67
N SER A 62 14.94 17.85 -4.60
CA SER A 62 14.86 18.40 -5.97
C SER A 62 14.37 19.84 -6.02
N GLN A 63 13.61 20.27 -5.01
CA GLN A 63 13.06 21.62 -4.87
C GLN A 63 13.89 22.52 -3.94
N GLY A 64 15.05 22.05 -3.44
CA GLY A 64 15.90 22.82 -2.52
C GLY A 64 15.31 23.04 -1.12
N LEU A 65 14.32 22.24 -0.72
CA LEU A 65 13.68 22.27 0.61
C LEU A 65 14.43 21.42 1.65
N LEU A 66 15.43 20.63 1.22
CA LEU A 66 16.33 19.82 2.04
C LEU A 66 17.75 19.86 1.46
#